data_AF-A0A382IUN4-F1
#
_entry.id   AF-A0A382IUN4-F1
#
_cell.length_a   1.000
_cell.length_b   1.000
_cell.length_c   1.000
_cell.angle_alpha   90.00
_cell.angle_beta   90.00
_cell.angle_gamma   90.00
#
_symmetry.space_group_name_H-M   'P 1'
#
loop_
_entity.id
_entity.type
_entity.pdbx_description
1 polymer ?
#
loop_
_entity_poly.entity_id
_entity_poly.type
_entity_poly.pdbx_seq_one_letter_code
_entity_poly.pdbx_strand_id
1 'polypeptide(L)' 'MSERLEGLSERREAAIHAGPERAVQRQYDKGKMLARERIEYLLDPGSFHELDMLAR' A
#
# COMPACT_ATOMS: atom_id res chain seq x y z
N MET A 1 -10.96 -0.74 -23.41
CA MET A 1 -10.77 -1.60 -22.21
C MET A 1 -9.44 -1.30 -21.52
N SER A 2 -8.34 -1.14 -22.28
CA SER A 2 -7.01 -0.77 -21.76
C SER A 2 -7.03 0.47 -20.85
N GLU A 3 -7.60 1.59 -21.32
CA GLU A 3 -7.65 2.85 -20.54
C GLU A 3 -8.31 2.71 -19.15
N ARG A 4 -9.33 1.85 -19.03
CA ARG A 4 -10.00 1.61 -17.74
C ARG A 4 -9.12 0.80 -16.79
N LEU A 5 -8.31 -0.11 -17.33
CA LEU A 5 -7.37 -0.91 -16.55
C LEU A 5 -6.18 -0.05 -16.09
N GLU A 6 -5.68 0.81 -16.96
CA GLU A 6 -4.63 1.79 -16.65
C GLU A 6 -5.07 2.73 -15.52
N GLY A 7 -6.24 3.36 -15.66
CA GLY A 7 -6.78 4.23 -14.61
C GLY A 7 -7.07 3.50 -13.29
N LEU A 8 -7.39 2.20 -13.32
CA LEU A 8 -7.49 1.39 -12.11
C LEU A 8 -6.12 1.17 -11.46
N SER A 9 -5.09 0.90 -12.26
CA SER A 9 -3.72 0.71 -11.77
C SER A 9 -3.19 1.96 -11.08
N GLU A 10 -3.35 3.12 -11.70
CA GLU A 10 -2.94 4.41 -11.13
C GLU A 10 -3.61 4.68 -9.78
N ARG A 11 -4.91 4.41 -9.67
CA ARG A 11 -5.65 4.57 -8.41
C ARG A 11 -5.17 3.63 -7.32
N ARG A 12 -4.75 2.41 -7.67
CA ARG A 12 -4.17 1.44 -6.73
C ARG A 12 -2.80 1.92 -6.23
N GLU A 13 -1.93 2.37 -7.13
CA GLU A 13 -0.63 2.93 -6.75
C GLU A 13 -0.78 4.15 -5.83
N ALA A 14 -1.67 5.08 -6.19
CA ALA A 14 -1.96 6.25 -5.38
C ALA A 14 -2.49 5.87 -3.98
N ALA A 15 -3.32 4.83 -3.87
CA ALA A 15 -3.83 4.35 -2.58
C ALA A 15 -2.73 3.67 -1.74
N ILE A 16 -1.83 2.91 -2.36
CA ILE A 16 -0.69 2.27 -1.68
C ILE A 16 0.25 3.34 -1.09
N HIS A 17 0.44 4.45 -1.82
CA HIS A 17 1.35 5.54 -1.45
C HIS A 17 0.62 6.80 -0.93
N ALA A 18 -0.60 6.67 -0.42
CA ALA A 18 -1.42 7.83 -0.02
C ALA A 18 -0.87 8.64 1.16
N GLY A 19 0.07 8.08 1.94
CA GLY A 19 0.70 8.76 3.06
C GLY A 19 1.78 9.75 2.60
N PRO A 20 1.91 10.94 3.23
CA PRO A 20 3.00 11.85 2.92
C PRO A 20 4.36 11.21 3.23
N GLU A 21 5.36 11.42 2.38
CA GLU A 21 6.73 10.87 2.54
C GLU A 21 7.31 11.14 3.94
N ARG A 22 7.05 12.32 4.50
CA ARG A 22 7.46 12.67 5.87
C ARG A 22 6.90 11.70 6.91
N ALA A 23 5.69 11.17 6.74
CA ALA A 23 5.12 10.19 7.66
C ALA A 23 5.76 8.81 7.52
N VAL A 24 6.11 8.42 6.29
CA VAL A 24 6.88 7.21 6.00
C VAL A 24 8.24 7.29 6.68
N GLN A 25 9.00 8.36 6.45
CA GLN A 25 10.33 8.55 7.02
C GLN A 25 10.31 8.52 8.56
N ARG A 26 9.32 9.18 9.19
CA ARG A 26 9.16 9.14 10.65
C ARG A 26 8.94 7.73 11.22
N GLN A 27 8.38 6.79 10.46
CA GLN A 27 8.26 5.40 10.93
C GLN A 27 9.64 4.73 10.90
N TYR A 28 10.36 4.85 9.77
CA TYR A 28 11.70 4.30 9.63
C TYR A 28 12.69 4.88 10.64
N ASP A 29 12.66 6.20 10.88
CA ASP A 29 13.52 6.86 11.89
C ASP A 29 13.28 6.33 13.31
N LYS A 30 12.09 5.77 13.57
CA LYS A 30 11.74 5.14 14.85
C LYS A 30 12.02 3.63 14.87
N GLY A 31 12.67 3.08 13.83
CA GLY A 31 12.90 1.65 13.67
C GLY A 31 11.61 0.86 13.45
N LYS A 32 10.55 1.51 12.94
CA LYS A 32 9.24 0.88 12.72
C LYS A 32 9.02 0.59 11.24
N MET A 33 8.46 -0.59 10.99
CA MET A 33 7.90 -0.95 9.69
C MET A 33 6.59 -0.19 9.42
N LEU A 34 6.28 0.07 8.15
CA LEU A 34 4.99 0.51 7.65
C LEU A 34 3.93 -0.59 7.80
N ALA A 35 2.66 -0.21 7.64
CA ALA A 35 1.55 -1.16 7.78
C ALA A 35 1.65 -2.34 6.79
N ARG A 36 1.87 -2.05 5.51
CA ARG A 36 2.00 -3.08 4.45
C ARG A 36 3.24 -3.94 4.65
N GLU A 37 4.35 -3.36 5.06
CA GLU A 37 5.57 -4.12 5.36
C GLU A 37 5.36 -5.13 6.49
N ARG A 38 4.58 -4.79 7.52
CA ARG A 38 4.23 -5.73 8.60
C ARG A 38 3.37 -6.88 8.11
N ILE A 39 2.46 -6.61 7.18
CA ILE A 39 1.60 -7.64 6.56
C ILE A 39 2.46 -8.62 5.77
N GLU A 40 3.34 -8.10 4.90
CA GLU A 40 4.27 -8.92 4.10
C GLU A 40 5.23 -9.73 4.98
N TYR A 41 5.66 -9.19 6.12
CA TYR A 41 6.49 -9.93 7.07
C TYR A 41 5.74 -11.08 7.77
N LEU A 42 4.45 -10.91 8.03
CA LEU A 42 3.64 -11.84 8.82
C LEU A 42 3.07 -12.99 7.97
N LEU A 43 2.68 -12.70 6.74
CA LEU A 43 1.92 -13.63 5.90
C LEU A 43 2.80 -14.38 4.92
N ASP A 44 2.32 -15.53 4.46
CA ASP A 44 3.00 -16.26 3.40
C ASP A 44 3.01 -15.43 2.10
N PRO A 45 4.13 -15.43 1.34
CA PRO A 45 4.23 -14.65 0.12
C PRO A 45 3.08 -14.92 -0.85
N GLY A 46 2.40 -13.84 -1.27
CA GLY A 46 1.27 -13.91 -2.20
C GLY A 46 -0.05 -14.37 -1.60
N SER A 47 -0.13 -14.64 -0.29
CA SER A 47 -1.39 -15.06 0.35
C SER A 47 -2.29 -13.89 0.75
N PHE A 48 -1.78 -12.66 0.75
CA PHE A 48 -2.52 -11.49 1.19
C PHE A 48 -3.55 -11.05 0.14
N HIS A 49 -4.83 -11.02 0.55
CA HIS A 49 -5.92 -10.48 -0.26
C HIS A 49 -6.53 -9.27 0.45
N GLU A 50 -6.27 -8.07 -0.09
CA GLU A 50 -6.75 -6.82 0.48
C GLU A 50 -8.21 -6.54 0.11
N LEU A 51 -9.00 -6.19 1.11
CA LEU A 51 -10.37 -5.70 0.96
C LEU A 51 -10.39 -4.18 1.12
N ASP A 52 -11.38 -3.53 0.50
CA ASP A 52 -11.66 -2.10 0.69
C ASP A 52 -10.51 -1.12 0.39
N MET A 53 -9.53 -1.52 -0.44
CA MET A 53 -8.36 -0.69 -0.82
C MET A 53 -8.73 0.72 -1.33
N LEU A 54 -9.89 0.86 -2.00
CA LEU A 54 -10.36 2.12 -2.59
C LEU A 54 -11.60 2.69 -1.88
N ALA A 55 -11.91 2.20 -0.67
CA ALA A 55 -12.99 2.76 0.14
C ALA A 55 -12.71 4.21 0.54
N ARG A 56 -13.77 4.99 0.78
CA ARG A 56 -13.70 6.41 1.19
C ARG A 56 -14.19 6.59 2.61
#